data_AF-A0A7X0F830-F1
#
_entry.id   AF-A0A7X0F830-F1
#
_cell.length_a   1.000
_cell.length_b   1.000
_cell.length_c   1.000
_cell.angle_alpha   90.00
_cell.angle_beta   90.00
_cell.angle_gamma   90.00
#
_symmetry.space_group_name_H-M   'P 1'
#
loop_
_entity.id
_entity.type
_entity.pdbx_description
1 polymer ?
#
loop_
_entity_poly.entity_id
_entity_poly.type
_entity_poly.pdbx_seq_one_letter_code
_entity_poly.pdbx_strand_id
1 'polypeptide(L)'
;MNVANLQLEGLIMAIAAINHVLVRKGVLTVEEIDIALRKAEASETAEDRSEGMSSSNRDAINFPIRVLELANQCQPEADIPSFSRLARMIGQMKEPYNDQR
;
A
#
# COMPACT_ATOMS: atom_id res chain seq x y z
N MET A 1 -18.02 -6.05 -1.12
CA MET A 1 -17.03 -5.28 -1.90
C MET A 1 -17.76 -4.62 -3.07
N ASN A 2 -17.58 -3.33 -3.32
CA ASN A 2 -18.20 -2.66 -4.47
C ASN A 2 -17.24 -2.67 -5.68
N VAL A 3 -17.74 -2.29 -6.87
CA VAL A 3 -16.94 -2.31 -8.11
C VAL A 3 -15.72 -1.38 -8.02
N ALA A 4 -15.85 -0.23 -7.35
CA ALA A 4 -14.74 0.69 -7.15
C ALA A 4 -13.57 0.04 -6.36
N ASN A 5 -13.88 -0.74 -5.32
CA ASN A 5 -12.87 -1.47 -4.56
C ASN A 5 -12.17 -2.55 -5.40
N LEU A 6 -12.91 -3.23 -6.29
CA LEU A 6 -12.34 -4.22 -7.23
C LEU A 6 -11.42 -3.55 -8.27
N GLN A 7 -11.80 -2.38 -8.78
CA GLN A 7 -10.99 -1.62 -9.72
C GLN A 7 -9.69 -1.14 -9.08
N LEU A 8 -9.75 -0.66 -7.83
CA LEU A 8 -8.58 -0.28 -7.06
C LEU A 8 -7.68 -1.49 -6.78
N GLU A 9 -8.24 -2.63 -6.39
CA GLU A 9 -7.49 -3.89 -6.20
C GLU A 9 -6.71 -4.26 -7.48
N GLY A 10 -7.37 -4.28 -8.63
CA GLY A 10 -6.72 -4.59 -9.91
C GLY A 10 -5.61 -3.60 -10.26
N LEU A 11 -5.83 -2.30 -10.04
CA LEU A 11 -4.83 -1.26 -10.29
C LEU A 11 -3.60 -1.41 -9.38
N ILE A 12 -3.82 -1.64 -8.08
CA ILE A 12 -2.75 -1.84 -7.11
C ILE A 12 -1.90 -3.05 -7.49
N MET A 13 -2.52 -4.17 -7.84
CA MET A 13 -1.79 -5.37 -8.24
C MET A 13 -1.04 -5.20 -9.57
N ALA A 14 -1.58 -4.42 -10.51
CA ALA A 14 -0.87 -4.08 -11.74
C ALA A 14 0.38 -3.24 -11.46
N ILE A 15 0.30 -2.25 -10.56
CA ILE A 15 1.45 -1.43 -10.16
C ILE A 15 2.49 -2.29 -9.44
N ALA A 16 2.08 -3.16 -8.52
CA ALA A 16 2.98 -4.09 -7.85
C ALA A 16 3.76 -4.96 -8.85
N ALA A 17 3.07 -5.51 -9.86
CA ALA A 17 3.70 -6.31 -10.90
C ALA A 17 4.71 -5.50 -11.74
N ILE A 18 4.38 -4.25 -12.09
CA ILE A 18 5.30 -3.36 -12.81
C ILE A 18 6.56 -3.07 -11.97
N ASN A 19 6.38 -2.69 -10.71
CA ASN A 19 7.48 -2.44 -9.77
C ASN A 19 8.42 -3.65 -9.68
N HIS A 20 7.84 -4.84 -9.54
CA HIS A 20 8.60 -6.09 -9.48
C HIS A 20 9.41 -6.35 -10.75
N VAL A 21 8.84 -6.09 -11.94
CA VAL A 21 9.58 -6.20 -13.20
C VAL A 21 10.72 -5.18 -13.28
N LEU A 22 10.50 -3.94 -12.85
CA LEU A 22 11.54 -2.90 -12.84
C LEU A 22 12.72 -3.29 -11.95
N VAL A 23 12.45 -3.83 -10.76
CA VAL A 23 13.48 -4.34 -9.84
C VAL A 23 14.25 -5.51 -10.45
N ARG A 24 13.55 -6.51 -10.99
CA ARG A 24 14.18 -7.67 -11.65
C ARG A 24 15.04 -7.29 -12.85
N LYS A 25 14.73 -6.18 -13.51
CA LYS A 25 15.51 -5.63 -14.63
C LYS A 25 16.65 -4.72 -14.18
N GLY A 26 16.78 -4.46 -12.88
CA GLY A 26 17.78 -3.55 -12.32
C GLY A 26 17.55 -2.09 -12.68
N VAL A 27 16.32 -1.71 -13.04
CA VAL A 27 15.96 -0.33 -13.41
C VAL A 27 15.77 0.53 -12.16
N LEU A 28 15.21 -0.06 -11.10
CA LEU A 28 15.05 0.55 -9.78
C LEU A 28 15.48 -0.47 -8.73
N THR A 29 15.94 0.01 -7.57
CA THR A 29 16.14 -0.85 -6.40
C THR A 29 14.87 -0.96 -5.57
N VAL A 30 14.80 -1.99 -4.73
CA VAL A 30 13.71 -2.16 -3.74
C VAL A 30 13.65 -0.95 -2.81
N GLU A 31 14.81 -0.41 -2.41
CA GLU A 31 14.92 0.75 -1.53
C GLU A 31 14.42 2.04 -2.21
N GLU A 32 14.69 2.25 -3.49
CA GLU A 32 14.19 3.43 -4.22
C GLU A 32 12.65 3.43 -4.26
N ILE A 33 12.05 2.27 -4.48
CA ILE A 33 10.59 2.11 -4.48
C ILE A 33 10.02 2.28 -3.07
N ASP A 34 10.65 1.69 -2.03
CA ASP A 34 10.22 1.84 -0.63
C ASP A 34 10.24 3.32 -0.20
N ILE A 35 11.31 4.05 -0.53
CA ILE A 35 11.41 5.48 -0.25
C ILE A 35 10.31 6.28 -0.96
N ALA A 36 10.02 5.95 -2.23
CA ALA A 36 8.97 6.62 -2.99
C ALA A 36 7.57 6.39 -2.37
N LEU A 37 7.27 5.15 -1.97
CA LEU A 37 6.00 4.79 -1.35
C LEU A 37 5.82 5.44 0.03
N ARG A 38 6.84 5.42 0.88
CA ARG A 38 6.79 6.10 2.19
C ARG A 38 6.61 7.60 2.06
N LYS A 39 7.24 8.23 1.06
CA LYS A 39 7.03 9.65 0.76
C LYS A 39 5.59 9.93 0.33
N ALA A 40 4.99 9.04 -0.47
CA ALA A 40 3.59 9.15 -0.85
C ALA A 40 2.67 9.02 0.37
N GLU A 41 2.88 8.01 1.23
CA GLU A 41 2.07 7.84 2.45
C GLU A 41 2.15 9.05 3.38
N ALA A 42 3.37 9.57 3.60
CA ALA A 42 3.60 10.75 4.41
C ALA A 42 2.89 11.99 3.84
N SER A 43 2.87 12.14 2.50
CA SER A 43 2.18 13.25 1.84
C SER A 43 0.67 13.16 1.92
N GLU A 44 0.09 11.96 1.97
CA GLU A 44 -1.35 11.76 2.18
C GLU A 44 -1.75 11.92 3.65
N THR A 45 -0.82 11.66 4.57
CA THR A 45 -1.02 11.76 6.03
C THR A 45 -0.69 13.15 6.59
N ALA A 46 -0.13 14.06 5.77
CA ALA A 46 0.16 15.44 6.16
C ALA A 46 -1.09 16.15 6.73
N GLU A 47 -0.90 16.94 7.79
CA GLU A 47 -1.99 17.56 8.56
C GLU A 47 -2.93 18.38 7.67
N ASP A 48 -2.41 19.26 6.81
CA ASP A 48 -3.19 20.10 5.90
C ASP A 48 -4.15 19.31 4.99
N ARG A 49 -3.75 18.09 4.60
CA ARG A 49 -4.57 17.21 3.76
C ARG A 49 -5.53 16.35 4.57
N SER A 50 -5.13 16.06 5.81
CA SER A 50 -5.86 15.26 6.79
C SER A 50 -6.96 16.04 7.52
N GLU A 51 -6.93 17.37 7.47
CA GLU A 51 -7.95 18.24 8.06
C GLU A 51 -9.35 17.92 7.51
N GLY A 52 -10.28 17.65 8.43
CA GLY A 52 -11.66 17.29 8.08
C GLY A 52 -11.90 15.82 7.72
N MET A 53 -10.86 14.98 7.64
CA MET A 53 -11.03 13.54 7.39
C MET A 53 -11.06 12.69 8.66
N SER A 54 -12.04 11.78 8.73
CA SER A 54 -12.08 10.73 9.75
C SER A 54 -10.82 9.85 9.65
N SER A 55 -10.45 9.22 10.77
CA SER A 55 -9.35 8.24 10.80
C SER A 55 -9.56 7.12 9.76
N SER A 56 -10.81 6.67 9.58
CA SER A 56 -11.17 5.64 8.60
C SER A 56 -10.96 6.10 7.14
N ASN A 57 -11.25 7.35 6.82
CA ASN A 57 -11.01 7.89 5.47
C ASN A 57 -9.50 8.02 5.19
N ARG A 58 -8.73 8.49 6.18
CA ARG A 58 -7.27 8.53 6.09
C ARG A 58 -6.66 7.15 5.88
N ASP A 59 -7.17 6.14 6.59
CA ASP A 59 -6.74 4.76 6.39
C ASP A 59 -7.11 4.22 5.02
N ALA A 60 -8.29 4.56 4.49
CA ALA A 60 -8.71 4.12 3.16
C ALA A 60 -7.81 4.70 2.05
N ILE A 61 -7.34 5.94 2.19
CA ILE A 61 -6.41 6.59 1.25
C ILE A 61 -5.02 5.94 1.32
N ASN A 62 -4.51 5.67 2.52
CA ASN A 62 -3.17 5.10 2.70
C ASN A 62 -3.12 3.59 2.43
N PHE A 63 -4.25 2.90 2.48
CA PHE A 63 -4.31 1.44 2.32
C PHE A 63 -3.67 0.93 1.01
N PRO A 64 -3.94 1.49 -0.18
CA PRO A 64 -3.26 1.13 -1.42
C PRO A 64 -1.73 1.24 -1.33
N ILE A 65 -1.21 2.28 -0.67
CA ILE A 65 0.22 2.54 -0.55
C ILE A 65 0.85 1.45 0.32
N ARG A 66 0.24 1.14 1.47
CA ARG A 66 0.67 0.06 2.37
C ARG A 66 0.65 -1.32 1.70
N VAL A 67 -0.30 -1.58 0.79
CA VAL A 67 -0.30 -2.83 -0.01
C VAL A 67 0.94 -2.89 -0.91
N LEU A 68 1.27 -1.78 -1.58
CA LEU A 68 2.45 -1.72 -2.45
C LEU A 68 3.75 -1.84 -1.65
N GLU A 69 3.83 -1.28 -0.44
CA GLU A 69 4.99 -1.42 0.45
C GLU A 69 5.23 -2.88 0.83
N LEU A 70 4.19 -3.61 1.24
CA LEU A 70 4.31 -5.04 1.55
C LEU A 70 4.65 -5.87 0.30
N ALA A 71 4.10 -5.52 -0.85
CA ALA A 71 4.45 -6.19 -2.11
C ALA A 71 5.92 -5.95 -2.48
N ASN A 72 6.45 -4.75 -2.24
CA ASN A 72 7.83 -4.39 -2.53
C ASN A 72 8.85 -5.10 -1.62
N GLN A 73 8.43 -5.56 -0.44
CA GLN A 73 9.29 -6.34 0.48
C GLN A 73 9.45 -7.81 0.06
N CYS A 74 8.73 -8.27 -0.97
CA CYS A 74 8.89 -9.62 -1.50
C CYS A 74 10.24 -9.76 -2.21
N GLN A 75 10.85 -10.94 -2.10
CA GLN A 75 12.09 -11.23 -2.83
C GLN A 75 11.86 -11.09 -4.34
N PRO A 76 12.77 -10.47 -5.11
CA PRO A 76 12.61 -10.27 -6.56
C PRO A 76 12.40 -11.57 -7.37
N GLU A 77 12.80 -12.71 -6.83
CA GLU A 77 12.65 -14.03 -7.44
C GLU A 77 11.34 -14.73 -7.04
N ALA A 78 10.62 -14.20 -6.05
CA ALA A 78 9.37 -14.76 -5.56
C ALA A 78 8.15 -14.11 -6.23
N ASP A 79 7.05 -14.85 -6.30
CA ASP A 79 5.78 -14.28 -6.75
C ASP A 79 5.21 -13.31 -5.72
N ILE A 80 4.56 -12.25 -6.22
CA ILE A 80 3.87 -11.28 -5.38
C ILE A 80 2.65 -11.97 -4.75
N PRO A 81 2.45 -11.87 -3.42
CA PRO A 81 1.27 -12.40 -2.76
C PRO A 81 -0.03 -11.81 -3.33
N SER A 82 -1.12 -12.59 -3.29
CA SER A 82 -2.45 -12.10 -3.68
C SER A 82 -2.87 -10.88 -2.85
N PHE A 83 -3.65 -9.98 -3.44
CA PHE A 83 -4.20 -8.81 -2.74
C PHE A 83 -4.86 -9.15 -1.41
N SER A 84 -5.70 -10.18 -1.35
CA SER A 84 -6.37 -10.61 -0.11
C SER A 84 -5.40 -10.97 1.02
N ARG A 85 -4.23 -11.51 0.68
CA ARG A 85 -3.17 -11.84 1.64
C ARG A 85 -2.47 -10.59 2.14
N LEU A 86 -2.10 -9.68 1.24
CA LEU A 86 -1.49 -8.39 1.61
C LEU A 86 -2.45 -7.55 2.47
N ALA A 87 -3.70 -7.45 2.05
CA ALA A 87 -4.77 -6.76 2.79
C ALA A 87 -4.94 -7.31 4.21
N ARG A 88 -4.91 -8.63 4.36
CA ARG A 88 -4.98 -9.29 5.68
C ARG A 88 -3.78 -8.94 6.56
N MET A 89 -2.57 -8.93 6.00
CA MET A 89 -1.36 -8.56 6.74
C MET A 89 -1.45 -7.12 7.26
N ILE A 90 -1.92 -6.17 6.44
CA ILE A 90 -2.14 -4.78 6.86
C ILE A 90 -3.16 -4.70 8.00
N GLY A 91 -4.27 -5.43 7.89
CA GLY A 91 -5.29 -5.48 8.94
C GLY A 91 -4.78 -6.02 10.28
N GLN A 92 -3.75 -6.88 10.26
CA GLN A 92 -3.12 -7.43 11.47
C GLN A 92 -2.08 -6.49 12.10
N MET A 93 -1.50 -5.58 11.31
CA MET A 93 -0.51 -4.61 11.79
C MET A 93 -1.15 -3.38 12.43
N LYS A 94 -2.46 -3.19 12.24
CA LYS A 94 -3.19 -2.04 12.75
C LYS A 94 -3.53 -2.25 14.24
N GLU A 95 -2.97 -1.43 15.12
CA GLU A 95 -3.44 -1.37 16.51
C GLU A 95 -4.89 -0.83 16.55
N PRO A 96 -5.74 -1.32 17.47
CA PRO A 96 -7.08 -0.78 17.64
C PRO A 96 -6.99 0.71 18.01
N TYR A 97 -7.79 1.53 17.33
CA TYR A 97 -7.80 2.98 17.56
C TYR A 97 -8.33 3.26 18.98
N ASN A 98 -7.72 4.19 19.72
CA ASN A 98 -8.09 4.49 21.11
C ASN A 98 -9.58 4.88 21.27
N ASP A 99 -10.21 5.41 20.22
CA ASP A 99 -11.63 5.78 20.16
C ASP A 99 -12.58 4.57 20.10
N GLN A 100 -12.05 3.34 20.08
CA GLN A 100 -12.81 2.07 20.08
C GLN A 100 -12.81 1.38 21.45
N ARG A 101 -12.38 2.06 22.52
CA ARG A 101 -12.45 1.59 23.92
C ARG A 101 -13.44 2.37 24.76
#